data_AF-A0A3B9T1Q0-F1
#
_entry.id   AF-A0A3B9T1Q0-F1
#
_cell.length_a   1.000
_cell.length_b   1.000
_cell.length_c   1.000
_cell.angle_alpha   90.00
_cell.angle_beta   90.00
_cell.angle_gamma   90.00
#
_symmetry.space_group_name_H-M   'P 1'
#
loop_
_entity.id
_entity.type
_entity.pdbx_description
1 polymer ?
#
loop_
_entity_poly.entity_id
_entity_poly.type
_entity_poly.pdbx_seq_one_letter_code
_entity_poly.pdbx_strand_id
1 'polypeptide(L)' 'MDSHFRITSETYAVKTQRLLDRYRYHWRVRKMTAQNGCMYLFTVSEPPESLFSLLDAQGIPYQIN' A
#
# COMPACT_ATOMS: atom_id res chain seq x y z
N MET A 1 2.09 14.75 -6.69
CA MET A 1 0.74 14.16 -6.59
C MET A 1 0.86 12.89 -5.76
N ASP A 2 -0.07 12.61 -4.86
CA ASP A 2 -0.03 11.43 -4.00
C ASP A 2 -0.95 10.33 -4.57
N SER A 3 -0.53 9.06 -4.46
CA SER A 3 -1.42 7.90 -4.71
C SER A 3 -1.90 7.31 -3.39
N HIS A 4 -3.18 6.98 -3.34
CA HIS A 4 -3.83 6.39 -2.17
C HIS A 4 -4.44 5.04 -2.50
N PHE A 5 -4.13 4.02 -1.70
CA PHE A 5 -4.70 2.68 -1.85
C PHE A 5 -4.80 1.98 -0.50
N ARG A 6 -5.71 1.00 -0.42
CA ARG A 6 -6.04 0.27 0.81
C ARG A 6 -5.62 -1.19 0.70
N ILE A 7 -5.19 -1.76 1.82
CA ILE A 7 -4.91 -3.19 1.99
C ILE A 7 -5.66 -3.68 3.23
N THR A 8 -6.40 -4.78 3.11
CA THR A 8 -7.27 -5.34 4.18
C THR A 8 -6.65 -6.52 4.93
N SER A 9 -5.35 -6.76 4.74
CA SER A 9 -4.60 -7.84 5.37
C SER A 9 -3.29 -7.29 5.96
N GLU A 10 -3.02 -7.61 7.22
CA GLU A 10 -1.79 -7.21 7.90
C GLU A 10 -0.55 -7.80 7.21
N THR A 11 -0.60 -9.07 6.80
CA THR A 11 0.50 -9.73 6.08
C THR A 11 0.86 -8.98 4.80
N TYR A 12 -0.14 -8.61 4.00
CA TYR A 12 0.09 -7.85 2.76
C TYR A 12 0.49 -6.40 3.05
N ALA A 13 -0.02 -5.78 4.10
CA ALA A 13 0.41 -4.45 4.50
C ALA A 13 1.91 -4.43 4.85
N VAL A 14 2.39 -5.39 5.65
CA VAL A 14 3.82 -5.52 5.98
C VAL A 14 4.64 -5.80 4.72
N LYS A 15 4.15 -6.65 3.81
CA LYS A 15 4.81 -6.92 2.52
C LYS A 15 4.95 -5.64 1.68
N THR A 16 3.90 -4.83 1.61
CA THR A 16 3.91 -3.54 0.92
C THR A 16 4.90 -2.58 1.53
N GLN A 17 4.93 -2.44 2.87
CA GLN A 17 5.91 -1.56 3.53
C GLN A 17 7.34 -1.91 3.12
N ARG A 18 7.71 -3.19 3.25
CA ARG A 18 9.04 -3.68 2.84
C ARG A 18 9.35 -3.42 1.37
N LEU A 19 8.34 -3.54 0.51
CA LEU A 19 8.48 -3.27 -0.92
C LEU A 19 8.75 -1.79 -1.18
N LEU A 20 7.91 -0.91 -0.62
CA LEU A 20 8.06 0.54 -0.78
C LEU A 20 9.39 1.04 -0.20
N ASP A 21 9.81 0.53 0.96
CA ASP A 21 11.11 0.83 1.57
C ASP A 21 12.28 0.36 0.71
N ARG A 22 12.18 -0.84 0.12
CA ARG A 22 13.21 -1.38 -0.79
C ARG A 22 13.45 -0.47 -1.99
N TYR A 23 12.39 0.11 -2.54
CA TYR A 23 12.47 1.04 -3.66
C TYR A 23 12.65 2.50 -3.23
N ARG A 24 12.83 2.75 -1.92
CA ARG A 24 13.02 4.09 -1.33
C ARG A 24 11.89 5.07 -1.68
N TYR A 25 10.67 4.57 -1.80
CA TYR A 25 9.51 5.44 -2.03
C TYR A 25 9.21 6.23 -0.76
N HIS A 26 8.67 7.43 -0.92
CA HIS A 26 8.19 8.22 0.20
C HIS A 26 6.74 7.83 0.47
N TRP A 27 6.48 7.18 1.60
CA TRP A 27 5.16 6.65 1.90
C TRP A 27 4.76 6.84 3.37
N ARG A 28 3.45 6.81 3.60
CA ARG A 28 2.82 6.81 4.93
C ARG A 28 1.74 5.74 4.95
N VAL A 29 1.55 5.11 6.10
CA VAL A 29 0.45 4.16 6.31
C VAL A 29 -0.39 4.59 7.52
N ARG A 30 -1.71 4.46 7.38
CA ARG A 30 -2.65 4.61 8.49
C ARG A 30 -3.42 3.31 8.68
N LYS A 31 -3.28 2.70 9.85
CA LYS A 31 -4.11 1.57 10.29
C LYS A 31 -5.47 2.10 10.76
N MET A 32 -6.53 1.48 10.30
CA MET A 32 -7.92 1.77 10.65
C MET A 32 -8.60 0.47 11.06
N THR A 33 -9.33 0.50 12.17
CA THR A 33 -10.14 -0.63 12.62
C THR A 33 -11.53 -0.48 12.00
N ALA A 34 -11.93 -1.44 11.16
CA ALA A 34 -13.25 -1.54 10.57
C ALA A 34 -14.05 -2.67 11.25
N GLN A 35 -15.38 -2.67 11.08
CA GLN A 35 -16.26 -3.71 11.65
C GLN A 35 -15.84 -5.14 11.24
N ASN A 36 -15.20 -5.29 10.07
CA ASN A 36 -14.82 -6.59 9.50
C ASN A 36 -13.30 -6.87 9.58
N GLY A 37 -12.54 -6.09 10.36
CA GLY A 37 -11.09 -6.30 10.54
C GLY A 37 -10.24 -5.03 10.45
N CYS A 38 -8.94 -5.20 10.22
CA CYS A 38 -8.00 -4.08 10.07
C CYS A 38 -7.85 -3.69 8.59
N MET A 39 -7.87 -2.39 8.32
CA MET A 39 -7.60 -1.80 7.02
C MET A 39 -6.39 -0.87 7.10
N TYR A 40 -5.53 -0.92 6.10
CA TYR A 40 -4.30 -0.14 6.02
C TYR A 40 -4.39 0.77 4.80
N LEU A 41 -4.50 2.08 5.02
CA LEU A 41 -4.46 3.08 3.96
C LEU A 41 -3.02 3.52 3.74
N PHE A 42 -2.50 3.25 2.55
CA PHE A 42 -1.21 3.71 2.09
C PHE A 42 -1.37 5.01 1.30
N THR A 43 -0.45 5.93 1.56
CA THR A 43 -0.25 7.14 0.77
C THR A 43 1.20 7.13 0.29
N VAL A 44 1.41 7.12 -1.02
CA VAL A 44 2.74 7.21 -1.63
C VAL A 44 2.86 8.55 -2.32
N SER A 45 3.88 9.33 -1.95
CA SER A 45 4.16 10.65 -2.51
C SER A 45 5.05 10.53 -3.73
N GLU A 46 4.66 11.25 -4.79
CA GLU A 46 5.34 11.23 -6.10
C GLU A 46 5.60 9.79 -6.59
N PRO A 47 4.56 8.95 -6.62
CA PRO A 47 4.74 7.55 -6.98
C PRO A 47 5.15 7.43 -8.45
N PRO A 48 6.05 6.50 -8.79
CA PRO A 48 6.31 6.20 -10.19
C PRO A 48 5.06 5.59 -10.82
N GLU A 49 4.91 5.78 -12.13
CA GLU A 49 3.78 5.24 -12.91
C GLU A 49 3.64 3.71 -12.75
N SER A 50 4.75 3.02 -12.45
CA SER A 50 4.82 1.58 -12.25
C SER A 50 4.42 1.09 -10.86
N LEU A 51 4.02 1.97 -9.92
CA LEU A 51 3.70 1.57 -8.55
C LEU A 51 2.67 0.44 -8.49
N PHE A 52 1.55 0.58 -9.20
CA PHE A 52 0.48 -0.42 -9.17
C PHE A 52 0.90 -1.72 -9.86
N SER A 53 1.60 -1.62 -11.00
CA SER A 53 2.18 -2.78 -11.67
C SER A 53 3.18 -3.54 -10.79
N LEU A 54 3.94 -2.81 -9.95
CA LEU A 54 4.84 -3.40 -8.97
C LEU A 54 4.07 -4.16 -7.88
N LEU A 55 2.95 -3.60 -7.37
CA LEU A 55 2.10 -4.28 -6.40
C LEU A 55 1.47 -5.55 -7.00
N ASP A 56 0.97 -5.47 -8.24
CA ASP A 56 0.40 -6.61 -8.98
C ASP A 56 1.44 -7.71 -9.22
N ALA A 57 2.65 -7.33 -9.66
CA ALA A 57 3.75 -8.28 -9.86
C ALA A 57 4.19 -8.97 -8.56
N GLN A 58 3.94 -8.36 -7.40
CA GLN A 58 4.19 -8.95 -6.10
C GLN A 58 2.97 -9.70 -5.53
N GLY A 59 1.86 -9.76 -6.27
CA GLY A 59 0.61 -10.40 -5.82
C GLY A 59 0.04 -9.75 -4.57
N ILE A 60 0.19 -8.44 -4.42
CA ILE A 60 -0.33 -7.68 -3.28
C ILE A 60 -1.74 -7.22 -3.64
N PRO A 61 -2.80 -7.70 -2.95
CA PRO A 61 -4.15 -7.21 -3.17
C PRO A 61 -4.30 -5.80 -2.60
N TYR A 62 -4.70 -4.85 -3.43
CA TYR A 62 -4.99 -3.47 -3.04
C TYR A 62 -6.35 -3.00 -3.60
N GLN A 63 -6.91 -1.96 -2.99
CA GLN A 63 -8.10 -1.27 -3.47
C GLN A 63 -7.78 0.21 -3.65
N ILE A 64 -8.05 0.76 -4.83
CA ILE A 64 -7.84 2.18 -5.12
C ILE A 64 -9.03 2.97 -4.56
N ASN A 65 -8.75 4.14 -4.00
CA ASN A 65 -9.76 5.10 -3.56
C ASN A 65 -10.30 5.93 -4.72
#